data_AF-A0A6I3FK28-F1
#
_entry.id   AF-A0A6I3FK28-F1
#
_cell.length_a   1.000
_cell.length_b   1.000
_cell.length_c   1.000
_cell.angle_alpha   90.00
_cell.angle_beta   90.00
_cell.angle_gamma   90.00
#
_symmetry.space_group_name_H-M   'P 1'
#
loop_
_entity.id
_entity.type
_entity.pdbx_description
1 polymer ?
#
loop_
_entity_poly.entity_id
_entity_poly.type
_entity_poly.pdbx_seq_one_letter_code
_entity_poly.pdbx_strand_id
1 'polypeptide(L)'
;MSCWLFFYLSLVTTQTIYNTIKTHMKHVLNSRRKLLIAILIAASLASACSERVIIGSSKDTVVQKPTATSAFADVSSTSSIAPAPEFTGKISWGTCNDDEGGSQDKIQCGSLEVPFDYDNPDIGSFKLFLIRKSASDQANRVGSMLVNPGGPGFGGSSVAKDAQFYFSAELLDRFDIVGWDPRGTGKTSPAIDCIDQYDEYFGMDSPPDTPQEKQAI
;
A
#
# COMPACT_ATOMS: atom_id res chain seq x y z
N MET A 1 -36.22 31.73 -49.09
CA MET A 1 -34.87 31.92 -48.50
C MET A 1 -34.87 32.49 -47.08
N SER A 2 -35.97 33.04 -46.56
CA SER A 2 -35.96 33.81 -45.30
C SER A 2 -35.96 32.96 -44.01
N CYS A 3 -36.53 31.75 -44.01
CA CYS A 3 -36.68 30.95 -42.78
C CYS A 3 -35.36 30.33 -42.28
N TRP A 4 -34.43 30.01 -43.18
CA TRP A 4 -33.15 29.38 -42.86
C TRP A 4 -32.16 30.33 -42.19
N LEU A 5 -32.18 31.63 -42.56
CA LEU A 5 -31.34 32.63 -41.89
C LEU A 5 -31.76 32.86 -40.44
N PHE A 6 -33.07 32.87 -40.15
CA PHE A 6 -33.56 33.07 -38.78
C PHE A 6 -33.20 31.92 -37.84
N PHE A 7 -33.31 30.67 -38.30
CA PHE A 7 -32.88 29.51 -37.51
C PHE A 7 -31.38 29.51 -37.25
N TYR A 8 -30.57 29.85 -38.26
CA TYR A 8 -29.11 29.88 -38.12
C TYR A 8 -28.65 30.99 -37.17
N LEU A 9 -29.23 32.19 -37.26
CA LEU A 9 -28.92 33.28 -36.31
C LEU A 9 -29.30 32.91 -34.87
N SER A 10 -30.46 32.26 -34.66
CA SER A 10 -30.91 31.81 -33.34
C SER A 10 -29.99 30.75 -32.72
N LEU A 11 -29.49 29.82 -33.53
CA LEU A 11 -28.55 28.80 -33.05
C LEU A 11 -27.20 29.42 -32.64
N VAL A 12 -26.68 30.34 -33.46
CA VAL A 12 -25.39 31.01 -33.21
C VAL A 12 -25.46 31.91 -31.97
N THR A 13 -26.56 32.64 -31.76
CA THR A 13 -26.73 33.45 -30.55
C THR A 13 -26.83 32.57 -29.30
N THR A 14 -27.59 31.47 -29.35
CA THR A 14 -27.74 30.54 -28.22
C THR A 14 -26.41 29.88 -27.85
N GLN A 15 -25.61 29.48 -28.85
CA GLN A 15 -24.29 28.87 -28.62
C GLN A 15 -23.28 29.88 -28.03
N THR A 16 -23.32 31.13 -28.47
CA THR A 16 -22.45 32.19 -27.95
C THR A 16 -22.81 32.54 -26.51
N ILE A 17 -24.10 32.61 -26.20
CA ILE A 17 -24.61 32.82 -24.83
C ILE A 17 -24.20 31.66 -23.93
N TYR A 18 -24.37 30.41 -24.37
CA TYR A 18 -23.96 29.23 -23.60
C TYR A 18 -22.46 29.21 -23.29
N ASN A 19 -21.61 29.48 -24.30
CA ASN A 19 -20.16 29.53 -24.11
C ASN A 19 -19.73 30.66 -23.17
N THR A 20 -20.38 31.83 -23.26
CA THR A 20 -20.12 32.97 -22.36
C THR A 20 -20.50 32.63 -20.92
N ILE A 21 -21.68 32.07 -20.68
CA ILE A 21 -22.16 31.65 -19.35
C ILE A 21 -21.23 30.57 -18.76
N LYS A 22 -20.85 29.57 -19.56
CA LYS A 22 -19.97 28.48 -19.13
C LYS A 22 -18.59 29.00 -18.71
N THR A 23 -18.05 29.97 -19.43
CA THR A 23 -16.74 30.58 -19.13
C THR A 23 -16.82 31.43 -17.87
N HIS A 24 -17.89 32.23 -17.72
CA HIS A 24 -18.12 33.04 -16.53
C HIS A 24 -18.33 32.18 -15.27
N MET A 25 -19.10 31.09 -15.37
CA MET A 25 -19.28 30.13 -14.28
C MET A 25 -17.96 29.47 -13.88
N LYS A 26 -17.14 29.03 -14.84
CA LYS A 26 -15.80 28.46 -14.54
C LYS A 26 -14.90 29.44 -13.81
N HIS A 27 -14.89 30.72 -14.21
CA HIS A 27 -14.14 31.77 -13.51
C HIS A 27 -14.62 32.00 -12.08
N VAL A 28 -15.94 32.06 -11.86
CA VAL A 28 -16.53 32.22 -10.52
C VAL A 28 -16.22 31.03 -9.61
N LEU A 29 -16.34 29.80 -10.13
CA LEU A 29 -16.00 28.56 -9.39
C LEU A 29 -14.51 28.50 -9.04
N ASN A 30 -13.62 28.86 -9.97
CA ASN A 30 -12.18 28.86 -9.72
C ASN A 30 -11.76 29.96 -8.73
N SER A 31 -12.40 31.14 -8.80
CA SER A 31 -12.18 32.23 -7.84
C SER A 31 -12.63 31.84 -6.42
N ARG A 32 -13.81 31.21 -6.28
CA ARG A 32 -14.30 30.68 -5.00
C ARG A 32 -13.41 29.57 -4.44
N ARG A 33 -12.91 28.65 -5.27
CA ARG A 33 -11.94 27.63 -4.84
C ARG A 33 -10.63 28.24 -4.34
N LYS A 34 -10.08 29.23 -5.06
CA LYS A 34 -8.87 29.95 -4.61
C LYS A 34 -9.08 30.69 -3.30
N LEU A 35 -10.25 31.31 -3.10
CA LEU A 35 -10.59 32.00 -1.85
C LEU A 35 -10.74 31.00 -0.69
N LEU A 36 -11.38 29.85 -0.90
CA LEU A 36 -11.51 28.80 0.12
C LEU A 36 -10.15 28.20 0.51
N ILE A 37 -9.27 27.95 -0.47
CA ILE A 37 -7.91 27.47 -0.21
C ILE A 37 -7.11 28.50 0.59
N ALA A 38 -7.21 29.79 0.25
CA ALA A 38 -6.54 30.86 0.98
C ALA A 38 -7.03 30.98 2.44
N ILE A 39 -8.34 30.83 2.69
CA ILE A 39 -8.91 30.84 4.04
C ILE A 39 -8.44 29.62 4.87
N LEU A 40 -8.37 28.43 4.27
CA LEU A 40 -7.89 27.23 4.95
C LEU A 40 -6.40 27.32 5.32
N ILE A 41 -5.56 27.87 4.44
CA ILE A 41 -4.13 28.10 4.74
C ILE A 41 -3.98 29.11 5.88
N ALA A 42 -4.73 30.22 5.86
CA ALA A 42 -4.69 31.21 6.94
C ALA A 42 -5.14 30.65 8.30
N ALA A 43 -6.13 29.74 8.31
CA ALA A 43 -6.59 29.07 9.53
C ALA A 43 -5.54 28.09 10.10
N SER A 44 -4.76 27.42 9.25
CA SER A 44 -3.72 26.47 9.68
C SER A 44 -2.48 27.12 10.32
N LEU A 45 -2.21 28.40 10.05
CA LEU A 45 -1.08 29.14 10.62
C LEU A 45 -1.35 29.69 12.04
N ALA A 46 -2.59 29.64 12.54
CA ALA A 46 -2.95 30.15 13.87
C ALA A 46 -2.85 29.10 15.00
N SER A 47 -2.58 27.83 14.70
CA SER A 47 -2.57 26.74 15.69
C SER A 47 -1.18 26.22 16.09
N ALA A 48 -0.09 26.88 15.65
CA ALA A 48 1.29 26.41 15.87
C ALA A 48 1.97 26.97 17.14
N CYS A 49 1.21 27.53 18.08
CA CYS A 49 1.72 27.99 19.38
C CYS A 49 1.00 27.29 20.53
N SER A 50 1.30 26.02 20.81
CA SER A 50 1.13 25.38 22.12
C SER A 50 2.04 24.15 22.27
N GLU A 51 2.72 24.10 23.42
CA GLU A 51 3.68 23.14 24.01
C GLU A 51 4.76 22.42 23.16
N ARG A 52 6.02 22.70 23.51
CA ARG A 52 7.12 21.72 23.40
C ARG A 52 7.01 20.71 24.56
N VAL A 53 6.68 19.46 24.26
CA VAL A 53 6.86 18.35 25.19
C VAL A 53 8.34 17.96 25.20
N ILE A 54 9.00 18.18 26.33
CA ILE A 54 10.33 17.65 26.65
C ILE A 54 10.12 16.18 27.04
N ILE A 55 10.62 15.24 26.22
CA ILE A 55 10.71 13.83 26.61
C ILE A 55 11.87 13.70 27.60
N GLY A 56 11.53 13.46 28.87
CA GLY A 56 12.49 13.15 29.92
C GLY A 56 13.20 11.83 29.63
N SER A 57 14.54 11.87 29.63
CA SER A 57 15.39 10.69 29.60
C SER A 57 15.27 9.94 30.93
N SER A 58 14.71 8.72 30.91
CA SER A 58 14.78 7.80 32.04
C SER A 58 16.25 7.48 32.35
N LYS A 59 16.68 7.80 33.56
CA LYS A 59 17.93 7.29 34.14
C LYS A 59 17.69 5.86 34.61
N ASP A 60 17.76 4.90 33.69
CA ASP A 60 17.94 3.51 34.10
C ASP A 60 19.40 3.30 34.49
N THR A 61 19.61 3.19 35.79
CA THR A 61 20.89 2.83 36.38
C THR A 61 21.15 1.36 36.03
N VAL A 62 21.98 1.11 35.02
CA VAL A 62 22.48 -0.23 34.70
C VAL A 62 23.33 -0.71 35.87
N VAL A 63 22.75 -1.54 36.74
CA VAL A 63 23.50 -2.35 37.70
C VAL A 63 24.28 -3.39 36.90
N GLN A 64 25.59 -3.18 36.72
CA GLN A 64 26.49 -4.18 36.15
C GLN A 64 26.51 -5.42 37.06
N LYS A 65 25.86 -6.49 36.63
CA LYS A 65 26.08 -7.83 37.18
C LYS A 65 27.39 -8.41 36.60
N PRO A 66 28.28 -9.02 37.40
CA PRO A 66 29.56 -9.50 36.91
C PRO A 66 29.40 -10.57 35.84
N THR A 67 30.15 -10.41 34.76
CA THR A 67 30.30 -11.33 33.63
C THR A 67 30.84 -12.68 34.10
N ALA A 68 30.03 -13.73 33.96
CA ALA A 68 30.54 -15.09 33.92
C ALA A 68 31.00 -15.38 32.49
N THR A 69 32.31 -15.53 32.30
CA THR A 69 32.92 -15.98 31.04
C THR A 69 32.46 -17.41 30.76
N SER A 70 31.48 -17.56 29.87
CA SER A 70 31.14 -18.85 29.27
C SER A 70 31.89 -18.94 27.93
N ALA A 71 32.82 -19.88 27.84
CA ALA A 71 33.53 -20.18 26.60
C ALA A 71 32.52 -20.76 25.59
N PHE A 72 32.21 -20.01 24.53
CA PHE A 72 31.50 -20.56 23.38
C PHE A 72 32.49 -21.45 22.61
N ALA A 73 32.24 -22.76 22.64
CA ALA A 73 32.92 -23.69 21.75
C ALA A 73 32.43 -23.45 20.32
N ASP A 74 33.37 -23.18 19.40
CA ASP A 74 33.13 -23.15 17.96
C ASP A 74 32.72 -24.54 17.48
N VAL A 75 31.41 -24.77 17.33
CA VAL A 75 30.89 -25.91 16.58
C VAL A 75 30.76 -25.45 15.13
N SER A 76 31.85 -25.60 14.38
CA SER A 76 31.82 -25.48 12.92
C SER A 76 31.16 -26.74 12.35
N SER A 77 29.84 -26.78 12.37
CA SER A 77 29.05 -27.76 11.64
C SER A 77 28.74 -27.19 10.26
N THR A 78 29.57 -27.54 9.28
CA THR A 78 29.23 -27.40 7.85
C THR A 78 28.13 -28.40 7.52
N SER A 79 26.88 -28.01 7.81
CA SER A 79 25.71 -28.74 7.33
C SER A 79 25.61 -28.49 5.81
N SER A 80 25.83 -29.53 5.01
CA SER A 80 25.62 -29.44 3.56
C SER A 80 24.12 -29.28 3.32
N ILE A 81 23.68 -28.04 3.08
CA ILE A 81 22.32 -27.74 2.64
C ILE A 81 22.13 -28.44 1.29
N ALA A 82 21.24 -29.43 1.25
CA ALA A 82 20.80 -30.02 -0.01
C ALA A 82 20.25 -28.89 -0.91
N PRO A 83 20.54 -28.88 -2.22
CA PRO A 83 20.02 -27.86 -3.10
C PRO A 83 18.49 -27.88 -3.04
N ALA A 84 17.91 -26.74 -2.69
CA ALA A 84 16.46 -26.57 -2.74
C ALA A 84 15.96 -26.92 -4.16
N PRO A 85 14.80 -27.58 -4.30
CA PRO A 85 14.24 -27.88 -5.61
C PRO A 85 14.14 -26.57 -6.42
N GLU A 86 14.59 -26.62 -7.68
CA GLU A 86 14.55 -25.45 -8.56
C GLU A 86 13.08 -25.07 -8.83
N PHE A 87 12.63 -24.02 -8.16
CA PHE A 87 11.29 -23.49 -8.36
C PHE A 87 11.24 -22.69 -9.67
N THR A 88 10.52 -23.21 -10.67
CA THR A 88 10.43 -22.64 -12.03
C THR A 88 9.20 -21.76 -12.25
N GLY A 89 8.46 -21.43 -11.18
CA GLY A 89 7.24 -20.63 -11.25
C GLY A 89 7.49 -19.28 -11.93
N LYS A 90 6.74 -18.99 -13.00
CA LYS A 90 6.79 -17.71 -13.72
C LYS A 90 5.58 -16.88 -13.38
N ILE A 91 5.78 -15.56 -13.25
CA ILE A 91 4.69 -14.61 -13.05
C ILE A 91 4.22 -14.10 -14.42
N SER A 92 2.95 -14.34 -14.73
CA SER A 92 2.29 -13.74 -15.89
C SER A 92 1.66 -12.42 -15.46
N TRP A 93 2.21 -11.31 -15.94
CA TRP A 93 1.69 -9.96 -15.68
C TRP A 93 0.62 -9.56 -16.69
N GLY A 94 -0.47 -8.99 -16.20
CA GLY A 94 -1.58 -8.50 -17.00
C GLY A 94 -2.19 -7.23 -16.42
N THR A 95 -3.27 -6.77 -17.05
CA THR A 95 -4.08 -5.66 -16.55
C THR A 95 -4.78 -6.07 -15.25
N CYS A 96 -4.82 -5.16 -14.28
CA CYS A 96 -5.61 -5.32 -13.07
C CYS A 96 -7.09 -5.05 -13.33
N ASN A 97 -7.98 -5.64 -12.52
CA ASN A 97 -9.37 -5.22 -12.45
C ASN A 97 -9.49 -3.84 -11.79
N ASP A 98 -10.64 -3.16 -11.92
CA ASP A 98 -10.81 -1.80 -11.40
C ASP A 98 -10.57 -1.70 -9.88
N ASP A 99 -11.03 -2.68 -9.10
CA ASP A 99 -10.83 -2.77 -7.65
C ASP A 99 -9.36 -3.04 -7.25
N GLU A 100 -8.54 -3.48 -8.20
CA GLU A 100 -7.10 -3.76 -8.05
C GLU A 100 -6.24 -2.58 -8.53
N GLY A 101 -6.87 -1.48 -8.95
CA GLY A 101 -6.18 -0.34 -9.54
C GLY A 101 -6.02 -0.44 -11.06
N GLY A 102 -6.88 -1.19 -11.76
CA GLY A 102 -6.89 -1.30 -13.24
C GLY A 102 -7.04 0.03 -13.97
N SER A 103 -7.63 1.03 -13.31
CA SER A 103 -7.72 2.41 -13.80
C SER A 103 -6.46 3.26 -13.52
N GLN A 104 -5.47 2.74 -12.79
CA GLN A 104 -4.24 3.46 -12.46
C GLN A 104 -3.14 3.18 -13.49
N ASP A 105 -2.43 4.22 -13.89
CA ASP A 105 -1.27 4.08 -14.76
C ASP A 105 -0.16 3.26 -14.07
N LYS A 106 0.57 2.47 -14.88
CA LYS A 106 1.76 1.70 -14.47
C LYS A 106 1.50 0.59 -13.45
N ILE A 107 0.24 0.24 -13.18
CA ILE A 107 -0.15 -0.89 -12.32
C ILE A 107 -0.38 -2.14 -13.18
N GLN A 108 0.15 -3.27 -12.73
CA GLN A 108 -0.05 -4.59 -13.35
C GLN A 108 -0.31 -5.64 -12.27
N CYS A 109 -1.18 -6.58 -12.57
CA CYS A 109 -1.52 -7.68 -11.69
C CYS A 109 -0.88 -8.96 -12.21
N GLY A 110 -0.49 -9.83 -11.31
CA GLY A 110 0.14 -11.11 -11.64
C GLY A 110 -0.28 -12.19 -10.66
N SER A 111 0.03 -13.43 -11.05
CA SER A 111 -0.13 -14.57 -10.14
C SER A 111 1.09 -15.48 -10.18
N LEU A 112 1.35 -16.15 -9.06
CA LEU A 112 2.43 -17.11 -8.91
C LEU A 112 1.93 -18.35 -8.19
N GLU A 113 2.05 -19.53 -8.81
CA GLU A 113 1.70 -20.79 -8.17
C GLU A 113 2.86 -21.30 -7.32
N VAL A 114 2.64 -21.49 -6.03
CA VAL A 114 3.62 -22.05 -5.09
C VAL A 114 3.05 -23.28 -4.39
N PRO A 115 3.82 -24.35 -4.14
CA PRO A 115 3.27 -25.57 -3.56
C PRO A 115 2.89 -25.37 -2.09
N PHE A 116 1.87 -26.07 -1.61
CA PHE A 116 1.49 -26.08 -0.20
C PHE A 116 2.64 -26.54 0.70
N ASP A 117 3.29 -27.62 0.28
CA ASP A 117 4.48 -28.18 0.90
C ASP A 117 5.60 -28.25 -0.14
N TYR A 118 6.76 -27.66 0.14
CA TYR A 118 7.90 -27.69 -0.77
C TYR A 118 8.57 -29.07 -0.82
N ASP A 119 8.42 -29.89 0.22
CA ASP A 119 8.93 -31.27 0.27
C ASP A 119 7.97 -32.25 -0.43
N ASN A 120 6.70 -31.88 -0.58
CA ASN A 120 5.69 -32.65 -1.31
C ASN A 120 4.81 -31.75 -2.21
N PRO A 121 5.34 -31.27 -3.36
CA PRO A 121 4.65 -30.30 -4.21
C PRO A 121 3.33 -30.79 -4.82
N ASP A 122 3.13 -32.10 -4.90
CA ASP A 122 1.98 -32.71 -5.58
C ASP A 122 0.67 -32.63 -4.79
N ILE A 123 0.72 -32.25 -3.50
CA ILE A 123 -0.48 -32.18 -2.64
C ILE A 123 -1.36 -30.94 -2.91
N GLY A 124 -0.86 -29.99 -3.69
CA GLY A 124 -1.59 -28.78 -4.08
C GLY A 124 -0.73 -27.51 -4.02
N SER A 125 -1.34 -26.39 -4.42
CA SER A 125 -0.65 -25.11 -4.56
C SER A 125 -1.52 -23.92 -4.15
N PHE A 126 -0.86 -22.88 -3.65
CA PHE A 126 -1.43 -21.54 -3.56
C PHE A 126 -1.20 -20.82 -4.88
N LYS A 127 -2.21 -20.10 -5.36
CA LYS A 127 -2.06 -19.08 -6.39
C LYS A 127 -1.92 -17.73 -5.70
N LEU A 128 -0.67 -17.30 -5.52
CA LEU A 128 -0.36 -16.01 -4.94
C LEU A 128 -0.85 -14.89 -5.86
N PHE A 129 -1.47 -13.86 -5.31
CA PHE A 129 -1.83 -12.65 -6.03
C PHE A 129 -0.74 -11.57 -5.84
N LEU A 130 -0.37 -10.89 -6.92
CA LEU A 130 0.68 -9.87 -6.92
C LEU A 130 0.23 -8.61 -7.65
N ILE A 131 0.67 -7.46 -7.15
CA ILE A 131 0.62 -6.18 -7.86
C ILE A 131 2.04 -5.67 -8.07
N ARG A 132 2.32 -5.20 -9.28
CA ARG A 132 3.51 -4.42 -9.64
C ARG A 132 3.10 -3.01 -10.05
N LYS A 133 3.60 -2.02 -9.33
CA LYS A 133 3.63 -0.63 -9.79
C LYS A 133 4.98 -0.37 -10.43
N SER A 134 5.00 -0.12 -11.73
CA SER A 134 6.25 0.09 -12.46
C SER A 134 6.89 1.41 -12.08
N ALA A 135 8.23 1.44 -12.03
CA ALA A 135 9.00 2.64 -11.75
C ALA A 135 8.58 3.79 -12.68
N SER A 136 8.52 5.00 -12.15
CA SER A 136 8.07 6.15 -12.92
C SER A 136 9.05 6.52 -14.03
N ASP A 137 10.36 6.42 -13.76
CA ASP A 137 11.44 6.58 -14.72
C ASP A 137 11.98 5.20 -15.13
N GLN A 138 11.37 4.63 -16.16
CA GLN A 138 11.78 3.33 -16.69
C GLN A 138 13.19 3.35 -17.30
N ALA A 139 13.70 4.51 -17.74
CA ALA A 139 15.02 4.60 -18.35
C ALA A 139 16.14 4.45 -17.31
N ASN A 140 15.90 4.92 -16.07
CA ASN A 140 16.86 4.85 -14.97
C ASN A 140 16.49 3.84 -13.87
N ARG A 141 15.55 2.94 -14.16
CA ARG A 141 15.08 1.91 -13.23
C ARG A 141 16.25 1.06 -12.70
N VAL A 142 16.33 0.98 -11.38
CA VAL A 142 17.31 0.16 -10.65
C VAL A 142 16.88 -1.30 -10.58
N GLY A 143 15.61 -1.55 -10.23
CA GLY A 143 15.16 -2.91 -9.97
C GLY A 143 13.73 -3.00 -9.46
N SER A 144 13.42 -4.13 -8.82
CA SER A 144 12.16 -4.34 -8.11
C SER A 144 12.40 -4.23 -6.61
N MET A 145 11.52 -3.50 -5.91
CA MET A 145 11.48 -3.44 -4.45
C MET A 145 10.27 -4.24 -3.97
N LEU A 146 10.56 -5.34 -3.27
CA LEU A 146 9.55 -6.20 -2.69
C LEU A 146 9.07 -5.61 -1.37
N VAL A 147 7.75 -5.52 -1.19
CA VAL A 147 7.14 -4.87 -0.02
C VAL A 147 6.17 -5.81 0.70
N ASN A 148 6.13 -5.70 2.02
CA ASN A 148 5.19 -6.42 2.88
C ASN A 148 4.74 -5.46 4.01
N PRO A 149 3.42 -5.25 4.22
CA PRO A 149 2.90 -4.35 5.25
C PRO A 149 3.17 -4.81 6.69
N GLY A 150 3.51 -6.09 6.91
CA GLY A 150 3.54 -6.69 8.23
C GLY A 150 2.19 -7.31 8.60
N GLY A 151 1.84 -7.31 9.90
CA GLY A 151 0.68 -8.04 10.41
C GLY A 151 1.12 -9.26 11.22
N PRO A 152 0.83 -10.51 10.84
CA PRO A 152 0.44 -11.06 9.53
C PRO A 152 -1.07 -10.92 9.22
N GLY A 153 -1.52 -11.52 8.10
CA GLY A 153 -2.94 -11.56 7.70
C GLY A 153 -3.34 -10.51 6.65
N PHE A 154 -2.56 -9.44 6.50
CA PHE A 154 -2.78 -8.43 5.46
C PHE A 154 -2.13 -8.80 4.12
N GLY A 155 -2.84 -8.53 3.02
CA GLY A 155 -2.31 -8.68 1.67
C GLY A 155 -1.37 -7.54 1.29
N GLY A 156 -0.16 -7.87 0.85
CA GLY A 156 0.85 -6.88 0.47
C GLY A 156 0.64 -6.25 -0.90
N SER A 157 -0.22 -6.80 -1.76
CA SER A 157 -0.56 -6.19 -3.05
C SER A 157 -1.14 -4.78 -2.89
N SER A 158 -1.87 -4.53 -1.79
CA SER A 158 -2.44 -3.23 -1.44
C SER A 158 -1.36 -2.15 -1.27
N VAL A 159 -0.22 -2.47 -0.63
CA VAL A 159 0.91 -1.55 -0.45
C VAL A 159 1.52 -1.15 -1.79
N ALA A 160 1.63 -2.08 -2.74
CA ALA A 160 2.14 -1.78 -4.08
C ALA A 160 1.16 -0.93 -4.90
N LYS A 161 -0.15 -1.22 -4.82
CA LYS A 161 -1.21 -0.40 -5.43
C LYS A 161 -1.13 1.05 -4.94
N ASP A 162 -0.98 1.21 -3.62
CA ASP A 162 -1.05 2.48 -2.91
C ASP A 162 0.34 3.05 -2.57
N ALA A 163 1.38 2.63 -3.30
CA ALA A 163 2.79 2.91 -3.03
C ALA A 163 3.12 4.40 -2.84
N GLN A 164 2.39 5.29 -3.51
CA GLN A 164 2.55 6.75 -3.37
C GLN A 164 2.31 7.28 -1.95
N PHE A 165 1.62 6.53 -1.10
CA PHE A 165 1.39 6.90 0.30
C PHE A 165 2.47 6.38 1.25
N TYR A 166 3.31 5.44 0.80
CA TYR A 166 4.32 4.78 1.63
C TYR A 166 5.76 5.15 1.27
N PHE A 167 6.02 5.48 -0.01
CA PHE A 167 7.37 5.67 -0.52
C PHE A 167 7.57 7.05 -1.13
N SER A 168 8.80 7.57 -1.04
CA SER A 168 9.19 8.84 -1.66
C SER A 168 9.13 8.75 -3.19
N ALA A 169 8.98 9.90 -3.85
CA ALA A 169 9.04 9.99 -5.32
C ALA A 169 10.35 9.41 -5.88
N GLU A 170 11.47 9.62 -5.20
CA GLU A 170 12.77 9.06 -5.59
C GLU A 170 12.74 7.53 -5.67
N LEU A 171 12.12 6.86 -4.69
CA LEU A 171 11.98 5.41 -4.72
C LEU A 171 11.02 4.96 -5.83
N LEU A 172 9.91 5.67 -6.00
CA LEU A 172 8.91 5.37 -7.02
C LEU A 172 9.41 5.60 -8.44
N ASP A 173 10.38 6.50 -8.64
CA ASP A 173 11.01 6.75 -9.94
C ASP A 173 11.98 5.63 -10.32
N ARG A 174 12.61 4.98 -9.34
CA ARG A 174 13.74 4.08 -9.58
C ARG A 174 13.41 2.61 -9.39
N PHE A 175 12.33 2.26 -8.69
CA PHE A 175 11.97 0.88 -8.41
C PHE A 175 10.56 0.54 -8.89
N ASP A 176 10.41 -0.67 -9.45
CA ASP A 176 9.09 -1.29 -9.53
C ASP A 176 8.71 -1.74 -8.13
N ILE A 177 7.60 -1.25 -7.59
CA ILE A 177 7.09 -1.68 -6.30
C ILE A 177 6.29 -2.95 -6.52
N VAL A 178 6.74 -4.05 -5.92
CA VAL A 178 6.09 -5.36 -6.05
C VAL A 178 5.60 -5.82 -4.68
N GLY A 179 4.29 -5.92 -4.54
CA GLY A 179 3.63 -6.45 -3.35
C GLY A 179 2.88 -7.71 -3.73
N TRP A 180 2.99 -8.75 -2.90
CA TRP A 180 2.18 -9.95 -3.04
C TRP A 180 1.35 -10.16 -1.79
N ASP A 181 0.24 -10.87 -1.94
CA ASP A 181 -0.55 -11.32 -0.82
C ASP A 181 0.03 -12.66 -0.34
N PRO A 182 0.59 -12.75 0.89
CA PRO A 182 1.09 -14.01 1.43
C PRO A 182 0.06 -15.16 1.36
N ARG A 183 0.55 -16.39 1.48
CA ARG A 183 -0.28 -17.61 1.51
C ARG A 183 -1.43 -17.45 2.51
N GLY A 184 -2.67 -17.69 2.06
CA GLY A 184 -3.85 -17.59 2.91
C GLY A 184 -4.37 -16.18 3.19
N THR A 185 -3.81 -15.13 2.58
CA THR A 185 -4.19 -13.73 2.86
C THR A 185 -4.66 -12.99 1.61
N GLY A 186 -5.40 -11.89 1.82
CA GLY A 186 -5.79 -10.99 0.73
C GLY A 186 -6.53 -11.71 -0.39
N LYS A 187 -6.05 -11.52 -1.63
CA LYS A 187 -6.59 -12.14 -2.85
C LYS A 187 -5.90 -13.45 -3.24
N THR A 188 -4.92 -13.91 -2.46
CA THR A 188 -4.28 -15.22 -2.68
C THR A 188 -5.28 -16.34 -2.42
N SER A 189 -5.27 -17.35 -3.29
CA SER A 189 -6.15 -18.52 -3.18
C SER A 189 -5.36 -19.80 -2.91
N PRO A 190 -5.82 -20.71 -2.01
CA PRO A 190 -6.95 -20.50 -1.10
C PRO A 190 -6.63 -19.47 0.00
N ALA A 191 -7.66 -18.73 0.42
CA ALA A 191 -7.61 -17.83 1.58
C ALA A 191 -7.91 -18.60 2.87
N ILE A 192 -7.32 -18.17 3.99
CA ILE A 192 -7.67 -18.68 5.32
C ILE A 192 -8.92 -17.94 5.80
N ASP A 193 -9.96 -18.69 6.12
CA ASP A 193 -11.20 -18.17 6.68
C ASP A 193 -11.63 -19.04 7.86
N CYS A 194 -11.58 -18.49 9.07
CA CYS A 194 -11.78 -19.24 10.32
C CYS A 194 -13.03 -18.83 11.08
N ILE A 195 -13.53 -17.61 10.84
CA ILE A 195 -14.60 -17.00 11.61
C ILE A 195 -15.55 -16.23 10.70
N ASP A 196 -16.84 -16.27 11.01
CA ASP A 196 -17.84 -15.56 10.20
C ASP A 196 -17.92 -14.07 10.56
N GLN A 197 -17.46 -13.66 11.75
CA GLN A 197 -17.64 -12.32 12.32
C GLN A 197 -16.30 -11.69 12.70
N TYR A 198 -15.58 -11.17 11.70
CA TYR A 198 -14.26 -10.55 11.90
C TYR A 198 -14.28 -9.30 12.80
N ASP A 199 -15.34 -8.50 12.76
CA ASP A 199 -15.44 -7.27 13.57
C ASP A 199 -15.43 -7.56 15.07
N GLU A 200 -16.11 -8.64 15.50
CA GLU A 200 -16.11 -9.06 16.89
C GLU A 200 -14.72 -9.53 17.32
N TYR A 201 -14.05 -10.31 16.48
CA TYR A 201 -12.70 -10.80 16.74
C TYR A 201 -11.66 -9.68 16.83
N PHE A 202 -11.67 -8.72 15.89
CA PHE A 202 -10.78 -7.56 15.94
C PHE A 202 -11.15 -6.56 17.04
N GLY A 203 -12.38 -6.64 17.57
CA GLY A 203 -12.83 -5.88 18.73
C GLY A 203 -12.42 -6.49 20.08
N MET A 204 -11.86 -7.70 20.09
CA MET A 204 -11.37 -8.33 21.32
C MET A 204 -10.08 -7.66 21.81
N ASP A 205 -10.00 -7.45 23.12
CA ASP A 205 -8.78 -6.99 23.79
C ASP A 205 -7.73 -8.11 23.77
N SER A 206 -6.87 -8.07 22.75
CA SER A 206 -5.98 -9.18 22.42
C SER A 206 -4.69 -9.25 23.23
N PRO A 207 -4.00 -8.14 23.58
CA PRO A 207 -2.81 -8.26 24.40
C PRO A 207 -3.16 -8.30 25.90
N PRO A 208 -2.61 -9.27 26.65
CA PRO A 208 -2.73 -9.33 28.10
C PRO A 208 -1.98 -8.13 28.71
N ASP A 209 -2.70 -7.12 29.16
CA ASP A 209 -2.12 -5.85 29.57
C ASP A 209 -2.10 -5.68 31.09
N THR A 210 -2.98 -6.41 31.78
CA THR A 210 -3.03 -6.44 33.24
C THR A 210 -2.08 -7.50 33.84
N PRO A 211 -1.60 -7.30 35.08
CA PRO A 211 -0.84 -8.34 35.79
C PRO A 211 -1.58 -9.67 35.93
N GLN A 212 -2.91 -9.61 36.03
CA GLN A 212 -3.78 -10.78 36.16
C GLN A 212 -3.86 -11.56 34.85
N GLU A 213 -4.03 -10.89 33.71
CA GLU A 213 -4.04 -11.54 32.39
C GLU A 213 -2.68 -12.15 32.06
N LYS A 214 -1.58 -11.46 32.37
CA LYS A 214 -0.22 -11.98 32.14
C LYS A 214 0.11 -13.22 32.98
N GLN A 215 -0.59 -13.45 34.08
CA GLN A 215 -0.42 -14.64 34.92
C GLN A 215 -1.28 -15.83 34.44
N ALA A 216 -2.22 -15.62 33.52
CA ALA A 216 -3.16 -16.62 33.04
C ALA A 216 -2.71 -17.35 31.74
N ILE A 217 -1.50 -17.06 31.27
CA ILE A 217 -0.88 -17.57 30.02
C ILE A 217 0.44 -18.24 30.34
#